data_AF-A0A971KK41-F1
#
_entry.id   AF-A0A971KK41-F1
#
_cell.length_a   1.000
_cell.length_b   1.000
_cell.length_c   1.000
_cell.angle_alpha   90.00
_cell.angle_beta   90.00
_cell.angle_gamma   90.00
#
_symmetry.space_group_name_H-M   'P 1'
#
loop_
_entity.id
_entity.type
_entity.pdbx_description
1 polymer ?
#
loop_
_entity_poly.entity_id
_entity_poly.type
_entity_poly.pdbx_seq_one_letter_code
_entity_poly.pdbx_strand_id
1 'polypeptide(L)' 'PDEPVITISIGVAPICETGASFSSVYSIADSALYEAKYFGKNDFRVSTC' A
#
# COMPACT_ATOMS: atom_id res chain seq x y z
N PRO A 1 -27.33 16.15 10.40
CA PRO A 1 -26.07 15.61 10.94
C PRO A 1 -25.07 15.56 9.78
N ASP A 2 -23.85 16.03 9.98
CA ASP A 2 -22.84 15.97 8.91
C ASP A 2 -22.44 14.51 8.65
N GLU A 3 -22.30 14.14 7.37
CA GLU A 3 -21.86 12.79 7.00
C GLU A 3 -20.38 12.56 7.40
N PRO A 4 -20.00 11.33 7.79
CA PRO A 4 -18.63 11.05 8.19
C PRO A 4 -17.67 11.14 6.99
N VAL A 5 -16.58 11.91 7.15
CA VAL A 5 -15.47 11.95 6.17
C VAL A 5 -14.60 10.72 6.34
N ILE A 6 -14.56 9.87 5.31
CA ILE A 6 -13.79 8.62 5.29
C ILE A 6 -12.54 8.79 4.41
N THR A 7 -11.41 8.29 4.88
CA THR A 7 -10.13 8.27 4.15
C THR A 7 -9.58 6.84 4.05
N ILE A 8 -8.61 6.64 3.16
CA ILE A 8 -7.96 5.34 2.94
C ILE A 8 -6.44 5.46 2.97
N SER A 9 -5.77 4.37 3.32
CA SER A 9 -4.33 4.21 3.12
C SER A 9 -4.09 3.24 1.98
N ILE A 10 -3.05 3.47 1.19
CA ILE A 10 -2.76 2.68 -0.02
C ILE A 10 -1.30 2.23 0.00
N GLY A 11 -1.06 0.93 -0.22
CA GLY A 11 0.26 0.37 -0.48
C GLY A 11 0.39 -0.06 -1.93
N VAL A 12 1.50 0.29 -2.58
CA VAL A 12 1.75 0.01 -4.00
C VAL A 12 3.05 -0.76 -4.15
N ALA A 13 3.04 -1.84 -4.94
CA ALA A 13 4.22 -2.62 -5.30
C ALA A 13 4.35 -2.72 -6.83
N PRO A 14 5.37 -2.06 -7.44
CA PRO A 14 5.72 -2.30 -8.84
C PRO A 14 6.20 -3.73 -9.07
N ILE A 15 5.90 -4.30 -10.23
CA ILE A 15 6.47 -5.59 -10.65
C ILE A 15 7.83 -5.30 -11.29
N CYS A 16 8.91 -5.57 -10.55
CA CYS A 16 10.28 -5.24 -10.94
C CYS A 16 11.00 -6.35 -11.71
N GLU A 17 10.49 -7.58 -11.64
CA GLU A 17 11.10 -8.76 -12.23
C GLU A 17 10.07 -9.53 -13.07
N THR A 18 10.49 -9.98 -14.25
CA THR A 18 9.65 -10.84 -15.09
C THR A 18 9.49 -12.20 -14.41
N GLY A 19 8.24 -12.62 -14.19
CA GLY A 19 7.94 -13.89 -13.51
C GLY A 19 7.82 -13.78 -11.99
N ALA A 20 7.83 -12.56 -11.43
CA ALA A 20 7.54 -12.35 -10.02
C ALA A 20 6.20 -13.02 -9.62
N SER A 21 6.21 -13.75 -8.51
CA SER A 21 5.00 -14.40 -8.03
C SER A 21 4.01 -13.36 -7.49
N PHE A 22 2.72 -13.55 -7.78
CA PHE A 22 1.68 -12.67 -7.24
C PHE A 22 1.71 -12.60 -5.71
N SER A 23 1.98 -13.72 -5.03
CA SER A 23 2.08 -13.76 -3.57
C SER A 23 3.20 -12.85 -3.04
N SER A 24 4.34 -12.80 -3.72
CA SER A 24 5.44 -11.90 -3.36
C SER A 24 5.05 -10.45 -3.56
N VAL A 25 4.48 -10.11 -4.73
CA VAL A 25 4.06 -8.74 -5.06
C VAL A 25 3.00 -8.24 -4.08
N TYR A 26 2.03 -9.07 -3.70
CA TYR A 26 1.02 -8.72 -2.70
C TYR A 26 1.61 -8.53 -1.30
N SER A 27 2.59 -9.35 -0.89
CA SER A 27 3.27 -9.17 0.40
C SER A 27 4.02 -7.84 0.47
N ILE A 28 4.61 -7.41 -0.65
CA ILE A 28 5.31 -6.12 -0.75
C ILE A 28 4.30 -4.97 -0.68
N ALA A 29 3.19 -5.06 -1.41
CA ALA A 29 2.13 -4.05 -1.37
C ALA A 29 1.50 -3.93 0.03
N ASP A 30 1.30 -5.04 0.74
CA ASP A 30 0.78 -5.05 2.11
C ASP A 30 1.77 -4.39 3.09
N SER A 31 3.07 -4.64 2.92
CA SER A 31 4.10 -3.98 3.73
C SER A 31 4.08 -2.46 3.54
N ALA A 32 3.98 -1.98 2.29
CA ALA A 32 3.85 -0.56 1.99
C ALA A 32 2.54 0.03 2.56
N LEU A 33 1.43 -0.71 2.51
CA LEU A 33 0.17 -0.30 3.12
C LEU A 33 0.32 -0.16 4.65
N TYR A 34 1.05 -1.08 5.29
CA TYR A 34 1.31 -1.02 6.71
C TYR A 34 2.10 0.22 7.09
N GLU A 35 3.12 0.59 6.31
CA GLU A 35 3.83 1.86 6.47
C GLU A 35 2.90 3.07 6.32
N ALA A 36 2.06 3.11 5.29
CA ALA A 36 1.10 4.19 5.08
C ALA A 36 0.14 4.35 6.28
N LYS A 37 -0.24 3.24 6.94
CA LYS A 37 -1.04 3.26 8.17
C LYS A 37 -0.25 3.75 9.38
N TYR A 38 1.02 3.37 9.47
CA TYR A 38 1.91 3.78 10.56
C TYR A 38 2.20 5.29 10.52
N PHE A 39 2.37 5.86 9.32
CA PHE A 39 2.65 7.29 9.12
C PHE A 39 1.42 8.22 9.17
N GLY A 40 0.37 7.84 9.92
CA GLY A 40 -0.79 8.71 10.18
C GLY A 40 -2.04 8.38 9.36
N LYS A 41 -2.02 7.31 8.57
CA LYS A 41 -3.11 6.91 7.65
C LYS A 41 -3.30 7.97 6.54
N ASN A 42 -4.40 7.89 5.77
CA ASN A 42 -4.71 8.84 4.69
C ASN A 42 -3.49 9.22 3.83
N ASP A 43 -2.69 8.21 3.50
CA ASP A 43 -1.38 8.33 2.85
C ASP A 43 -1.20 7.16 1.88
N PHE A 44 -0.30 7.33 0.92
CA PHE A 44 0.11 6.25 0.03
C PHE A 44 1.61 6.02 0.13
N ARG A 45 2.01 4.75 0.06
CA ARG A 45 3.43 4.35 0.00
C ARG A 45 3.65 3.42 -1.17
N VAL A 46 4.78 3.65 -1.83
CA VAL A 46 5.22 2.87 -2.99
C VAL A 46 6.50 2.16 -2.57
N SER A 47 6.49 0.84 -2.66
CA SER A 47 7.71 0.04 -2.49
C SER A 47 8.65 0.29 -3.67
N THR A 48 9.95 0.33 -3.38
CA THR A 48 10.99 0.45 -4.38
C THR A 48 11.47 -0.94 -4.81
N CYS A 49 11.73 -1.09 -6.10
CA CYS A 49 12.80 -1.97 -6.55
C CYS A 49 14.15 -1.36 -6.07
#